data_AF-A0A4C1ZN39-F1
#
_entry.id   AF-A0A4C1ZN39-F1
#
_cell.length_a   1.000
_cell.length_b   1.000
_cell.length_c   1.000
_cell.angle_alpha   90.00
_cell.angle_beta   90.00
_cell.angle_gamma   90.00
#
_symmetry.space_group_name_H-M   'P 1'
#
loop_
_entity.id
_entity.type
_entity.pdbx_description
1 polymer ?
#
loop_
_entity_poly.entity_id
_entity_poly.type
_entity_poly.pdbx_seq_one_letter_code
_entity_poly.pdbx_strand_id
1 'polypeptide(L)'
;MIAKVNALEKQSNRNVSKVKQECEAAIKRHQNFIDQLINDKKTLNHRIEQLVDERRSMEERWKRSAQTLEERYKLELKNQHDKMVAAQQVARQRWVRQKAEKIKELTVKGLEEELREMADRQQKEIADLRMAQAEQMSRMQVKHNAELEELRRTMEEEKETALIKERQLASSRMEKQILELELTYQEQRTKLVNEMRAENERLAEALGERERTNKLQIEEWRQEQERIIEEKKSLEEDELAKKKENLEEELKRHRKEMEGEFERYKREFEAEQQVILKRKVTEISMQHKLERDREIEKAIESMEAEAQQGRKELQDALRRNKEQYEIELKELAETEQATLKRYQDAQARIRQTEAKCAELEVTISQLETRNRVLVEVCIIECSIGLHRIFFQKPGNTLVTPLVLLVCTGGGYHLVSGDSPAPLKCYKKKNSQLEEQAEETRASCENSWKSKLEQCRVEMNELKKTHEEQMHQLYAKVKVAVARKDTAIQALTRESAKAQEKIALLEQKLQQQRKDFLKQNVREKSVGELDTPLGYVKRDLGSKRRTTPPNPAHLIRAPHP
;
A
#
# COMPACT_ATOMS: atom_id res chain seq x y z
N MET A 1 150.27 -214.11 65.87
CA MET A 1 149.85 -213.05 64.91
C MET A 1 148.58 -212.31 65.35
N ILE A 2 147.47 -213.01 65.62
CA ILE A 2 146.10 -212.45 65.82
C ILE A 2 146.02 -211.11 66.58
N ALA A 3 146.65 -211.00 67.76
CA ALA A 3 146.60 -209.77 68.58
C ALA A 3 147.06 -208.49 67.87
N LYS A 4 147.99 -208.59 66.90
CA LYS A 4 148.52 -207.43 66.17
C LYS A 4 147.54 -206.90 65.12
N VAL A 5 146.72 -207.77 64.54
CA VAL A 5 145.66 -207.40 63.58
C VAL A 5 144.55 -206.63 64.29
N ASN A 6 144.04 -207.17 65.41
CA ASN A 6 142.93 -206.58 66.15
C ASN A 6 143.25 -205.18 66.72
N ALA A 7 144.52 -204.93 67.06
CA ALA A 7 145.01 -203.60 67.45
C ALA A 7 145.01 -202.60 66.28
N LEU A 8 145.50 -203.01 65.10
CA LEU A 8 145.49 -202.20 63.88
C LEU A 8 144.06 -201.91 63.39
N GLU A 9 143.15 -202.85 63.54
CA GLU A 9 141.74 -202.72 63.17
C GLU A 9 141.01 -201.69 64.06
N LYS A 10 141.25 -201.71 65.38
CA LYS A 10 140.79 -200.65 66.30
C LYS A 10 141.45 -199.29 66.02
N GLN A 11 142.70 -199.26 65.56
CA GLN A 11 143.36 -198.02 65.13
C GLN A 11 142.75 -197.47 63.83
N SER A 12 142.45 -198.34 62.86
CA SER A 12 141.78 -198.00 61.61
C SER A 12 140.39 -197.40 61.87
N ASN A 13 139.54 -198.06 62.66
CA ASN A 13 138.20 -197.56 62.99
C ASN A 13 138.23 -196.23 63.77
N ARG A 14 139.26 -195.97 64.59
CA ARG A 14 139.48 -194.66 65.22
C ARG A 14 139.86 -193.58 64.21
N ASN A 15 140.71 -193.90 63.23
CA ASN A 15 141.08 -192.98 62.15
C ASN A 15 139.89 -192.68 61.25
N VAL A 16 139.11 -193.68 60.85
CA VAL A 16 137.86 -193.52 60.09
C VAL A 16 136.86 -192.65 60.84
N SER A 17 136.69 -192.86 62.16
CA SER A 17 135.81 -192.04 63.00
C SER A 17 136.27 -190.57 63.07
N LYS A 18 137.58 -190.31 63.20
CA LYS A 18 138.13 -188.96 63.14
C LYS A 18 137.88 -188.29 61.78
N VAL A 19 138.23 -188.96 60.68
CA VAL A 19 137.99 -188.44 59.32
C VAL A 19 136.51 -188.16 59.11
N LYS A 20 135.61 -189.03 59.59
CA LYS A 20 134.16 -188.80 59.54
C LYS A 20 133.74 -187.55 60.32
N GLN A 21 134.24 -187.35 61.54
CA GLN A 21 133.97 -186.14 62.33
C GLN A 21 134.57 -184.86 61.69
N GLU A 22 135.75 -184.94 61.09
CA GLU A 22 136.40 -183.84 60.37
C GLU A 22 135.62 -183.47 59.10
N CYS A 23 135.14 -184.47 58.34
CA CYS A 23 134.23 -184.28 57.21
C CYS A 23 132.87 -183.70 57.65
N GLU A 24 132.26 -184.21 58.72
CA GLU A 24 131.01 -183.67 59.27
C GLU A 24 131.16 -182.22 59.75
N ALA A 25 132.30 -181.88 60.38
CA ALA A 25 132.63 -180.51 60.78
C ALA A 25 132.97 -179.60 59.59
N ALA A 26 133.47 -180.13 58.47
CA ALA A 26 133.62 -179.39 57.21
C ALA A 26 132.24 -179.16 56.56
N ILE A 27 131.43 -180.21 56.40
CA ILE A 27 130.06 -180.13 55.87
C ILE A 27 129.22 -179.14 56.68
N LYS A 28 129.26 -179.19 58.02
CA LYS A 28 128.49 -178.25 58.86
C LYS A 28 128.97 -176.81 58.73
N ARG A 29 130.27 -176.55 58.52
CA ARG A 29 130.78 -175.21 58.20
C ARG A 29 130.34 -174.74 56.82
N HIS A 30 130.36 -175.61 55.81
CA HIS A 30 129.87 -175.30 54.48
C HIS A 30 128.36 -175.05 54.47
N GLN A 31 127.58 -175.84 55.21
CA GLN A 31 126.13 -175.64 55.38
C GLN A 31 125.83 -174.29 56.02
N ASN A 32 126.46 -173.96 57.17
CA ASN A 32 126.32 -172.65 57.80
C ASN A 32 126.71 -171.49 56.86
N PHE A 33 127.74 -171.65 56.04
CA PHE A 33 128.17 -170.64 55.06
C PHE A 33 127.19 -170.51 53.88
N ILE A 34 126.63 -171.63 53.40
CA ILE A 34 125.56 -171.65 52.40
C ILE A 34 124.30 -170.96 52.95
N ASP A 35 123.91 -171.26 54.18
CA ASP A 35 122.74 -170.65 54.84
C ASP A 35 122.95 -169.15 55.09
N GLN A 36 124.18 -168.73 55.44
CA GLN A 36 124.56 -167.32 55.48
C GLN A 36 124.43 -166.68 54.09
N LEU A 37 125.05 -167.23 53.05
CA LEU A 37 124.95 -166.69 51.68
C LEU A 37 123.50 -166.66 51.16
N ILE A 38 122.66 -167.61 51.55
CA ILE A 38 121.22 -167.61 51.23
C ILE A 38 120.50 -166.45 51.94
N ASN A 39 120.83 -166.16 53.21
CA ASN A 39 120.22 -165.07 53.96
C ASN A 39 120.76 -163.69 53.52
N ASP A 40 122.05 -163.58 53.20
CA ASP A 40 122.65 -162.40 52.60
C ASP A 40 122.02 -162.11 51.23
N LYS A 41 121.85 -163.14 50.38
CA LYS A 41 121.12 -163.03 49.11
C LYS A 41 119.66 -162.60 49.30
N LYS A 42 118.92 -163.17 50.26
CA LYS A 42 117.54 -162.74 50.56
C LYS A 42 117.49 -161.27 50.99
N THR A 43 118.42 -160.85 51.84
CA THR A 43 118.51 -159.48 52.35
C THR A 43 118.87 -158.48 51.24
N LEU A 44 119.82 -158.85 50.38
CA LEU A 44 120.18 -158.08 49.18
C LEU A 44 119.03 -158.00 48.19
N ASN A 45 118.36 -159.11 47.88
CA ASN A 45 117.16 -159.11 47.02
C ASN A 45 116.08 -158.19 47.58
N HIS A 46 115.77 -158.29 48.88
CA HIS A 46 114.76 -157.43 49.49
C HIS A 46 115.17 -155.95 49.50
N ARG A 47 116.46 -155.62 49.67
CA ARG A 47 116.93 -154.24 49.52
C ARG A 47 116.90 -153.75 48.07
N ILE A 48 117.10 -154.63 47.09
CA ILE A 48 116.94 -154.33 45.66
C ILE A 48 115.46 -154.06 45.34
N GLU A 49 114.53 -154.88 45.84
CA GLU A 49 113.08 -154.68 45.73
C GLU A 49 112.67 -153.33 46.32
N GLN A 50 113.08 -153.04 47.56
CA GLN A 50 112.86 -151.73 48.21
C GLN A 50 113.41 -150.58 47.36
N LEU A 51 114.64 -150.67 46.85
CA LEU A 51 115.23 -149.62 46.01
C LEU A 51 114.52 -149.46 44.66
N VAL A 52 113.96 -150.53 44.09
CA VAL A 52 113.15 -150.47 42.86
C VAL A 52 111.81 -149.78 43.12
N ASP A 53 111.12 -150.09 44.22
CA ASP A 53 109.86 -149.42 44.58
C ASP A 53 110.07 -147.98 45.08
N GLU A 54 111.14 -147.71 45.83
CA GLU A 54 111.60 -146.34 46.15
C GLU A 54 111.79 -145.54 44.86
N ARG A 55 112.56 -146.07 43.90
CA ARG A 55 112.82 -145.43 42.59
C ARG A 55 111.53 -145.21 41.80
N ARG A 56 110.67 -146.22 41.70
CA ARG A 56 109.37 -146.15 40.99
C ARG A 56 108.43 -145.12 41.62
N SER A 57 108.39 -145.04 42.96
CA SER A 57 107.62 -144.03 43.68
C SER A 57 108.15 -142.60 43.47
N MET A 58 109.46 -142.45 43.22
CA MET A 58 110.09 -141.17 42.89
C MET A 58 109.82 -140.81 41.43
N GLU A 59 110.04 -141.73 40.49
CA GLU A 59 109.70 -141.60 39.06
C GLU A 59 108.25 -141.13 38.88
N GLU A 60 107.29 -141.77 39.56
CA GLU A 60 105.88 -141.40 39.39
C GLU A 60 105.51 -140.08 40.10
N ARG A 61 106.15 -139.74 41.23
CA ARG A 61 106.03 -138.41 41.83
C ARG A 61 106.56 -137.32 40.90
N TRP A 62 107.73 -137.52 40.29
CA TRP A 62 108.29 -136.61 39.30
C TRP A 62 107.40 -136.50 38.06
N LYS A 63 106.87 -137.61 37.54
CA LYS A 63 105.94 -137.63 36.40
C LYS A 63 104.66 -136.82 36.68
N ARG A 64 104.03 -137.04 37.84
CA ARG A 64 102.82 -136.28 38.26
C ARG A 64 103.12 -134.80 38.48
N SER A 65 104.29 -134.47 39.04
CA SER A 65 104.76 -133.09 39.21
C SER A 65 104.97 -132.38 37.88
N ALA A 66 105.67 -133.04 36.94
CA ALA A 66 105.90 -132.53 35.59
C ALA A 66 104.59 -132.33 34.81
N GLN A 67 103.66 -133.29 34.87
CA GLN A 67 102.33 -133.15 34.26
C GLN A 67 101.54 -131.98 34.87
N THR A 68 101.53 -131.85 36.20
CA THR A 68 100.86 -130.72 36.89
C THR A 68 101.44 -129.37 36.46
N LEU A 69 102.75 -129.30 36.24
CA LEU A 69 103.44 -128.09 35.77
C LEU A 69 103.12 -127.80 34.30
N GLU A 70 103.08 -128.82 33.44
CA GLU A 70 102.71 -128.71 32.03
C GLU A 70 101.26 -128.25 31.85
N GLU A 71 100.32 -128.80 32.64
CA GLU A 71 98.91 -128.40 32.66
C GLU A 71 98.74 -126.94 33.13
N ARG A 72 99.52 -126.51 34.14
CA ARG A 72 99.56 -125.10 34.58
C ARG A 72 100.08 -124.18 33.48
N TYR A 73 101.16 -124.53 32.78
CA TYR A 73 101.67 -123.71 31.68
C TYR A 73 100.72 -123.67 30.48
N LYS A 74 100.06 -124.79 30.14
CA LYS A 74 99.00 -124.82 29.11
C LYS A 74 97.83 -123.90 29.47
N LEU A 75 97.38 -123.93 30.73
CA LEU A 75 96.31 -123.07 31.21
C LEU A 75 96.72 -121.59 31.19
N GLU A 76 97.94 -121.24 31.63
CA GLU A 76 98.38 -119.84 31.64
C GLU A 76 98.67 -119.30 30.24
N LEU A 77 99.21 -120.10 29.32
CA LEU A 77 99.33 -119.71 27.90
C LEU A 77 97.95 -119.42 27.28
N LYS A 78 96.95 -120.25 27.58
CA LYS A 78 95.57 -119.99 27.16
C LYS A 78 95.01 -118.72 27.82
N ASN A 79 95.20 -118.55 29.12
CA ASN A 79 94.78 -117.37 29.89
C ASN A 79 95.35 -116.06 29.30
N GLN A 80 96.62 -116.07 28.87
CA GLN A 80 97.25 -114.92 28.22
C GLN A 80 96.75 -114.70 26.79
N HIS A 81 96.49 -115.77 26.03
CA HIS A 81 95.86 -115.67 24.71
C HIS A 81 94.45 -115.07 24.80
N ASP A 82 93.60 -115.60 25.69
CA ASP A 82 92.22 -115.15 25.91
C ASP A 82 92.18 -113.67 26.38
N LYS A 83 93.11 -113.25 27.27
CA LYS A 83 93.32 -111.83 27.64
C LYS A 83 93.68 -110.97 26.44
N MET A 84 94.60 -111.42 25.57
CA MET A 84 95.03 -110.67 24.39
C MET A 84 93.90 -110.51 23.38
N VAL A 85 93.12 -111.56 23.11
CA VAL A 85 91.94 -111.51 22.23
C VAL A 85 90.87 -110.58 22.81
N ALA A 86 90.60 -110.65 24.12
CA ALA A 86 89.66 -109.75 24.78
C ALA A 86 90.12 -108.28 24.70
N ALA A 87 91.40 -107.99 24.93
CA ALA A 87 91.97 -106.65 24.80
C ALA A 87 91.88 -106.12 23.37
N GLN A 88 92.19 -106.94 22.36
CA GLN A 88 92.07 -106.59 20.94
C GLN A 88 90.60 -106.29 20.56
N GLN A 89 89.65 -107.11 21.05
CA GLN A 89 88.22 -106.90 20.80
C GLN A 89 87.70 -105.61 21.46
N VAL A 90 88.13 -105.30 22.69
CA VAL A 90 87.80 -104.01 23.34
C VAL A 90 88.41 -102.83 22.58
N ALA A 91 89.65 -102.93 22.10
CA ALA A 91 90.28 -101.90 21.27
C ALA A 91 89.52 -101.68 19.95
N ARG A 92 89.13 -102.76 19.27
CA ARG A 92 88.29 -102.71 18.05
C ARG A 92 86.94 -102.06 18.31
N GLN A 93 86.26 -102.42 19.39
CA GLN A 93 84.99 -101.80 19.78
C GLN A 93 85.13 -100.31 20.10
N ARG A 94 86.21 -99.89 20.78
CA ARG A 94 86.51 -98.46 21.03
C ARG A 94 86.73 -97.71 19.72
N TRP A 95 87.50 -98.25 18.78
CA TRP A 95 87.73 -97.64 17.46
C TRP A 95 86.43 -97.51 16.66
N VAL A 96 85.60 -98.56 16.62
CA VAL A 96 84.28 -98.52 15.95
C VAL A 96 83.38 -97.45 16.58
N ARG A 97 83.32 -97.34 17.92
CA ARG A 97 82.56 -96.29 18.61
C ARG A 97 83.08 -94.90 18.29
N GLN A 98 84.40 -94.68 18.29
CA GLN A 98 85.01 -93.39 17.93
C GLN A 98 84.71 -93.00 16.47
N LYS A 99 84.78 -93.96 15.53
CA LYS A 99 84.42 -93.70 14.13
C LYS A 99 82.93 -93.44 13.95
N ALA A 100 82.07 -94.19 14.63
CA ALA A 100 80.62 -93.96 14.61
C ALA A 100 80.24 -92.59 15.18
N GLU A 101 80.82 -92.17 16.32
CA GLU A 101 80.55 -90.85 16.89
C GLU A 101 81.12 -89.73 16.00
N LYS A 102 82.31 -89.91 15.39
CA LYS A 102 82.84 -88.90 14.46
C LYS A 102 82.02 -88.80 13.17
N ILE A 103 81.39 -89.88 12.72
CA ILE A 103 80.39 -89.82 11.64
C ILE A 103 79.18 -89.00 12.10
N LYS A 104 78.58 -89.29 13.27
CA LYS A 104 77.43 -88.50 13.79
C LYS A 104 77.74 -87.02 13.98
N GLU A 105 78.94 -86.67 14.44
CA GLU A 105 79.36 -85.27 14.55
C GLU A 105 79.36 -84.56 13.20
N LEU A 106 79.90 -85.20 12.16
CA LEU A 106 80.03 -84.60 10.83
C LEU A 106 78.72 -84.64 10.03
N THR A 107 77.88 -85.67 10.20
CA THR A 107 76.63 -85.81 9.42
C THR A 107 75.40 -85.30 10.15
N VAL A 108 75.21 -85.65 11.44
CA VAL A 108 74.00 -85.28 12.17
C VAL A 108 74.17 -83.89 12.77
N LYS A 109 75.15 -83.68 13.65
CA LYS A 109 75.35 -82.39 14.33
C LYS A 109 75.76 -81.25 13.38
N GLY A 110 76.43 -81.57 12.27
CA GLY A 110 76.74 -80.61 11.21
C GLY A 110 75.48 -80.13 10.48
N LEU A 111 74.65 -81.06 9.99
CA LEU A 111 73.42 -80.72 9.27
C LEU A 111 72.29 -80.21 10.19
N GLU A 112 72.32 -80.50 11.49
CA GLU A 112 71.38 -79.97 12.49
C GLU A 112 71.40 -78.44 12.61
N GLU A 113 72.51 -77.78 12.25
CA GLU A 113 72.59 -76.32 12.17
C GLU A 113 72.08 -75.81 10.82
N GLU A 114 72.56 -76.36 9.71
CA GLU A 114 72.14 -75.97 8.35
C GLU A 114 70.63 -76.15 8.13
N LEU A 115 70.03 -77.21 8.68
CA LEU A 115 68.59 -77.46 8.66
C LEU A 115 67.81 -76.47 9.54
N ARG A 116 68.39 -76.01 10.65
CA ARG A 116 67.75 -75.03 11.53
C ARG A 116 67.78 -73.63 10.90
N GLU A 117 68.93 -73.21 10.37
CA GLU A 117 69.02 -71.99 9.58
C GLU A 117 68.08 -72.01 8.37
N MET A 118 67.91 -73.17 7.71
CA MET A 118 66.98 -73.32 6.60
C MET A 118 65.52 -73.19 7.06
N ALA A 119 65.17 -73.81 8.19
CA ALA A 119 63.83 -73.69 8.78
C ALA A 119 63.53 -72.26 9.24
N ASP A 120 64.48 -71.57 9.88
CA ASP A 120 64.33 -70.18 10.31
C ASP A 120 64.24 -69.21 9.12
N ARG A 121 65.01 -69.44 8.05
CA ARG A 121 64.88 -68.72 6.77
C ARG A 121 63.50 -68.92 6.15
N GLN A 122 63.03 -70.16 6.03
CA GLN A 122 61.69 -70.47 5.50
C GLN A 122 60.57 -69.88 6.36
N GLN A 123 60.70 -69.95 7.69
CA GLN A 123 59.72 -69.38 8.62
C GLN A 123 59.68 -67.85 8.53
N LYS A 124 60.83 -67.19 8.31
CA LYS A 124 60.90 -65.76 8.02
C LYS A 124 60.27 -65.42 6.66
N GLU A 125 60.62 -66.14 5.60
CA GLU A 125 60.00 -65.95 4.27
C GLU A 125 58.46 -66.09 4.33
N ILE A 126 57.95 -67.06 5.09
CA ILE A 126 56.52 -67.23 5.35
C ILE A 126 55.93 -66.04 6.14
N ALA A 127 56.66 -65.46 7.09
CA ALA A 127 56.22 -64.27 7.83
C ALA A 127 56.20 -63.02 6.94
N ASP A 128 57.28 -62.77 6.18
CA ASP A 128 57.41 -61.65 5.26
C ASP A 128 56.34 -61.70 4.15
N LEU A 129 56.06 -62.89 3.59
CA LEU A 129 54.97 -63.09 2.62
C LEU A 129 53.58 -62.84 3.23
N ARG A 130 53.34 -63.26 4.48
CA ARG A 130 52.07 -62.97 5.19
C ARG A 130 51.90 -61.47 5.45
N MET A 131 52.98 -60.76 5.81
CA MET A 131 52.96 -59.31 5.99
C MET A 131 52.69 -58.60 4.67
N ALA A 132 53.37 -58.96 3.58
CA ALA A 132 53.14 -58.41 2.25
C ALA A 132 51.70 -58.65 1.76
N GLN A 133 51.15 -59.86 1.99
CA GLN A 133 49.75 -60.16 1.66
C GLN A 133 48.77 -59.32 2.51
N ALA A 134 49.01 -59.19 3.82
CA ALA A 134 48.17 -58.37 4.70
C ALA A 134 48.20 -56.89 4.30
N GLU A 135 49.38 -56.37 3.93
CA GLU A 135 49.51 -54.99 3.45
C GLU A 135 48.82 -54.81 2.09
N GLN A 136 48.95 -55.76 1.15
CA GLN A 136 48.25 -55.71 -0.12
C GLN A 136 46.72 -55.72 0.07
N MET A 137 46.20 -56.56 0.96
CA MET A 137 44.77 -56.59 1.31
C MET A 137 44.31 -55.27 1.93
N SER A 138 45.09 -54.70 2.85
CA SER A 138 44.82 -53.38 3.46
C SER A 138 44.81 -52.26 2.40
N ARG A 139 45.82 -52.21 1.52
CA ARG A 139 45.90 -51.25 0.40
C ARG A 139 44.71 -51.38 -0.56
N MET A 140 44.23 -52.59 -0.85
CA MET A 140 43.03 -52.80 -1.67
C MET A 140 41.74 -52.39 -0.92
N GLN A 141 41.63 -52.66 0.38
CA GLN A 141 40.49 -52.26 1.20
C GLN A 141 40.39 -50.73 1.34
N VAL A 142 41.52 -50.03 1.53
CA VAL A 142 41.56 -48.56 1.57
C VAL A 142 41.15 -47.96 0.22
N LYS A 143 41.61 -48.52 -0.90
CA LYS A 143 41.16 -48.10 -2.25
C LYS A 143 39.66 -48.32 -2.43
N HIS A 144 39.16 -49.50 -2.10
CA HIS A 144 37.73 -49.80 -2.24
C HIS A 144 36.84 -48.91 -1.35
N ASN A 145 37.29 -48.59 -0.13
CA ASN A 145 36.60 -47.64 0.73
C ASN A 145 36.58 -46.23 0.10
N ALA A 146 37.68 -45.77 -0.51
CA ALA A 146 37.73 -44.49 -1.20
C ALA A 146 36.87 -44.45 -2.47
N GLU A 147 36.83 -45.54 -3.25
CA GLU A 147 35.94 -45.72 -4.40
C GLU A 147 34.45 -45.67 -3.98
N LEU A 148 34.11 -46.32 -2.85
CA LEU A 148 32.76 -46.27 -2.28
C LEU A 148 32.41 -44.88 -1.75
N GLU A 149 33.36 -44.14 -1.18
CA GLU A 149 33.11 -42.79 -0.64
C GLU A 149 32.97 -41.76 -1.76
N GLU A 150 33.78 -41.82 -2.82
CA GLU A 150 33.58 -40.96 -4.00
C GLU A 150 32.27 -41.30 -4.72
N LEU A 151 31.88 -42.57 -4.77
CA LEU A 151 30.55 -42.97 -5.28
C LEU A 151 29.40 -42.45 -4.41
N ARG A 152 29.57 -42.34 -3.08
CA ARG A 152 28.58 -41.64 -2.22
C ARG A 152 28.55 -40.16 -2.54
N ARG A 153 29.72 -39.52 -2.71
CA ARG A 153 29.89 -38.10 -2.99
C ARG A 153 29.17 -37.72 -4.29
N THR A 154 29.45 -38.41 -5.39
CA THR A 154 28.81 -38.17 -6.69
C THR A 154 27.31 -38.46 -6.66
N MET A 155 26.87 -39.54 -6.00
CA MET A 155 25.44 -39.85 -5.85
C MET A 155 24.69 -38.82 -4.97
N GLU A 156 25.36 -38.04 -4.12
CA GLU A 156 24.74 -36.92 -3.41
C GLU A 156 24.71 -35.65 -4.27
N GLU A 157 25.80 -35.34 -4.99
CA GLU A 157 25.84 -34.24 -5.98
C GLU A 157 24.77 -34.40 -7.08
N GLU A 158 24.51 -35.63 -7.54
CA GLU A 158 23.42 -35.94 -8.47
C GLU A 158 22.03 -35.69 -7.87
N LYS A 159 21.80 -36.02 -6.59
CA LYS A 159 20.53 -35.72 -5.90
C LYS A 159 20.36 -34.22 -5.70
N GLU A 160 21.38 -33.52 -5.21
CA GLU A 160 21.30 -32.07 -4.99
C GLU A 160 21.02 -31.32 -6.30
N THR A 161 21.73 -31.66 -7.38
CA THR A 161 21.48 -31.05 -8.69
C THR A 161 20.11 -31.44 -9.27
N ALA A 162 19.58 -32.63 -8.98
CA ALA A 162 18.19 -32.99 -9.34
C ALA A 162 17.15 -32.20 -8.52
N LEU A 163 17.34 -32.07 -7.21
CA LEU A 163 16.47 -31.29 -6.32
C LEU A 163 16.47 -29.80 -6.68
N ILE A 164 17.62 -29.23 -7.06
CA ILE A 164 17.72 -27.86 -7.56
C ILE A 164 16.91 -27.69 -8.85
N LYS A 165 17.01 -28.63 -9.80
CA LYS A 165 16.25 -28.60 -11.06
C LYS A 165 14.74 -28.69 -10.82
N GLU A 166 14.28 -29.62 -9.98
CA GLU A 166 12.86 -29.73 -9.62
C GLU A 166 12.36 -28.47 -8.91
N ARG A 167 13.16 -27.88 -8.01
CA ARG A 167 12.82 -26.62 -7.36
C ARG A 167 12.70 -25.46 -8.36
N GLN A 168 13.64 -25.35 -9.30
CA GLN A 168 13.60 -24.35 -10.37
C GLN A 168 12.38 -24.54 -11.30
N LEU A 169 12.06 -25.77 -11.67
CA LEU A 169 10.87 -26.09 -12.47
C LEU A 169 9.57 -25.78 -11.72
N ALA A 170 9.50 -26.05 -10.41
CA ALA A 170 8.35 -25.69 -9.58
C ALA A 170 8.19 -24.17 -9.45
N SER A 171 9.28 -23.43 -9.18
CA SER A 171 9.28 -21.97 -9.12
C SER A 171 8.87 -21.34 -10.45
N SER A 172 9.42 -21.79 -11.58
CA SER A 172 9.10 -21.27 -12.92
C SER A 172 7.64 -21.55 -13.32
N ARG A 173 7.07 -22.70 -12.91
CA ARG A 173 5.63 -22.98 -13.08
C ARG A 173 4.76 -22.01 -12.27
N MET A 174 5.11 -21.77 -11.00
CA MET A 174 4.38 -20.82 -10.15
C MET A 174 4.50 -19.37 -10.66
N GLU A 175 5.69 -18.95 -11.07
CA GLU A 175 5.95 -17.64 -11.68
C GLU A 175 5.10 -17.43 -12.95
N LYS A 176 5.05 -18.43 -13.84
CA LYS A 176 4.17 -18.39 -15.03
C LYS A 176 2.69 -18.29 -14.66
N GLN A 177 2.23 -19.03 -13.64
CA GLN A 177 0.85 -18.95 -13.16
C GLN A 177 0.53 -17.58 -12.54
N ILE A 178 1.47 -16.97 -11.81
CA ILE A 178 1.32 -15.61 -11.28
C ILE A 178 1.20 -14.61 -12.42
N LEU A 179 2.08 -14.66 -13.43
CA LEU A 179 2.02 -13.76 -14.59
C LEU A 179 0.72 -13.93 -15.41
N GLU A 180 0.19 -15.14 -15.55
CA GLU A 180 -1.10 -15.41 -16.21
C GLU A 180 -2.29 -14.84 -15.41
N LEU A 181 -2.25 -14.91 -14.07
CA LEU A 181 -3.26 -14.31 -13.18
C LEU A 181 -3.15 -12.78 -13.15
N GLU A 182 -1.94 -12.22 -13.14
CA GLU A 182 -1.71 -10.78 -13.19
C GLU A 182 -2.17 -10.18 -14.53
N LEU A 183 -1.86 -10.83 -15.66
CA LEU A 183 -2.32 -10.41 -16.98
C LEU A 183 -3.85 -10.41 -17.07
N THR A 184 -4.50 -11.53 -16.74
CA THR A 184 -5.97 -11.63 -16.79
C THR A 184 -6.67 -10.69 -15.80
N TYR A 185 -6.07 -10.40 -14.65
CA TYR A 185 -6.55 -9.37 -13.73
C TYR A 185 -6.42 -7.94 -14.31
N GLN A 186 -5.30 -7.60 -14.97
CA GLN A 186 -5.15 -6.29 -15.62
C GLN A 186 -6.08 -6.15 -16.84
N GLU A 187 -6.34 -7.22 -17.59
CA GLU A 187 -7.34 -7.26 -18.66
C GLU A 187 -8.75 -6.98 -18.12
N GLN A 188 -9.18 -7.70 -17.06
CA GLN A 188 -10.47 -7.47 -16.40
C GLN A 188 -10.59 -6.05 -15.86
N ARG A 189 -9.55 -5.54 -15.18
CA ARG A 189 -9.49 -4.17 -14.66
C ARG A 189 -9.57 -3.12 -15.78
N THR A 190 -8.90 -3.35 -16.91
CA THR A 190 -8.94 -2.46 -18.07
C THR A 190 -10.32 -2.48 -18.74
N LYS A 191 -10.93 -3.67 -18.86
CA LYS A 191 -12.30 -3.84 -19.36
C LYS A 191 -13.32 -3.08 -18.51
N LEU A 192 -13.28 -3.22 -17.18
CA LEU A 192 -14.14 -2.48 -16.25
C LEU A 192 -13.94 -0.95 -16.33
N VAL A 193 -12.70 -0.48 -16.47
CA VAL A 193 -12.43 0.95 -16.66
C VAL A 193 -13.00 1.47 -17.98
N ASN A 194 -12.90 0.68 -19.06
CA ASN A 194 -13.48 1.04 -20.36
C ASN A 194 -15.01 0.98 -20.35
N GLU A 195 -15.62 0.02 -19.66
CA GLU A 195 -17.07 -0.07 -19.47
C GLU A 195 -17.60 1.12 -18.67
N MET A 196 -16.93 1.52 -17.57
CA MET A 196 -17.30 2.73 -16.84
C MET A 196 -17.07 4.01 -17.66
N ARG A 197 -16.06 4.07 -18.54
CA ARG A 197 -15.88 5.22 -19.45
C ARG A 197 -17.02 5.31 -20.45
N ALA A 198 -17.34 4.22 -21.15
CA ALA A 198 -18.44 4.17 -22.12
C ALA A 198 -19.80 4.51 -21.47
N GLU A 199 -20.04 4.09 -20.21
CA GLU A 199 -21.26 4.45 -19.51
C GLU A 199 -21.28 5.92 -19.06
N ASN A 200 -20.15 6.47 -18.61
CA ASN A 200 -20.05 7.91 -18.33
C ASN A 200 -20.22 8.76 -19.62
N GLU A 201 -19.72 8.28 -20.76
CA GLU A 201 -19.90 8.92 -22.07
C GLU A 201 -21.38 8.90 -22.48
N ARG A 202 -22.06 7.75 -22.40
CA ARG A 202 -23.53 7.65 -22.63
C ARG A 202 -24.33 8.57 -21.71
N LEU A 203 -23.99 8.64 -20.43
CA LEU A 203 -24.66 9.51 -19.46
C LEU A 203 -24.41 11.00 -19.78
N ALA A 204 -23.20 11.37 -20.22
CA ALA A 204 -22.90 12.72 -20.67
C ALA A 204 -23.62 13.07 -21.99
N GLU A 205 -23.73 12.13 -22.93
CA GLU A 205 -24.51 12.28 -24.16
C GLU A 205 -26.00 12.48 -23.86
N ALA A 206 -26.61 11.63 -23.02
CA ALA A 206 -28.01 11.72 -22.63
C ALA A 206 -28.32 13.01 -21.83
N LEU A 207 -27.40 13.46 -20.98
CA LEU A 207 -27.51 14.78 -20.33
C LEU A 207 -27.39 15.92 -21.35
N GLY A 208 -26.48 15.83 -22.31
CA GLY A 208 -26.32 16.79 -23.39
C GLY A 208 -27.53 16.85 -24.33
N GLU A 209 -28.16 15.72 -24.64
CA GLU A 209 -29.44 15.66 -25.37
C GLU A 209 -30.56 16.30 -24.57
N ARG A 210 -30.68 15.97 -23.27
CA ARG A 210 -31.68 16.59 -22.39
C ARG A 210 -31.47 18.10 -22.24
N GLU A 211 -30.23 18.58 -22.23
CA GLU A 211 -29.94 20.01 -22.31
C GLU A 211 -30.37 20.62 -23.65
N ARG A 212 -30.14 19.94 -24.78
CA ARG A 212 -30.59 20.40 -26.10
C ARG A 212 -32.12 20.47 -26.18
N THR A 213 -32.84 19.45 -25.70
CA THR A 213 -34.32 19.46 -25.67
C THR A 213 -34.84 20.54 -24.73
N ASN A 214 -34.23 20.72 -23.55
CA ASN A 214 -34.62 21.80 -22.63
C ASN A 214 -34.36 23.19 -23.26
N LYS A 215 -33.24 23.38 -23.96
CA LYS A 215 -32.92 24.64 -24.67
C LYS A 215 -33.91 24.90 -25.81
N LEU A 216 -34.29 23.88 -26.58
CA LEU A 216 -35.33 23.98 -27.60
C LEU A 216 -36.69 24.36 -26.98
N GLN A 217 -37.13 23.68 -25.92
CA GLN A 217 -38.40 24.00 -25.22
C GLN A 217 -38.42 25.42 -24.62
N ILE A 218 -37.29 25.89 -24.08
CA ILE A 218 -37.15 27.27 -23.58
C ILE A 218 -37.24 28.29 -24.73
N GLU A 219 -36.72 27.95 -25.91
CA GLU A 219 -36.72 28.83 -27.08
C GLU A 219 -38.06 28.81 -27.82
N GLU A 220 -38.73 27.66 -27.93
CA GLU A 220 -40.13 27.53 -28.34
C GLU A 220 -41.05 28.36 -27.43
N TRP A 221 -40.85 28.26 -26.11
CA TRP A 221 -41.61 29.06 -25.14
C TRP A 221 -41.28 30.57 -25.25
N ARG A 222 -40.02 30.95 -25.49
CA ARG A 222 -39.65 32.34 -25.78
C ARG A 222 -40.40 32.85 -27.01
N GLN A 223 -40.33 32.13 -28.12
CA GLN A 223 -40.95 32.54 -29.38
C GLN A 223 -42.47 32.65 -29.25
N GLU A 224 -43.12 31.77 -28.49
CA GLU A 224 -44.54 31.87 -28.20
C GLU A 224 -44.87 33.05 -27.28
N GLN A 225 -44.06 33.34 -26.25
CA GLN A 225 -44.25 34.55 -25.43
C GLN A 225 -44.01 35.83 -26.26
N GLU A 226 -43.02 35.83 -27.15
CA GLU A 226 -42.71 36.96 -28.01
C GLU A 226 -43.81 37.19 -29.06
N ARG A 227 -44.39 36.12 -29.62
CA ARG A 227 -45.60 36.17 -30.47
C ARG A 227 -46.80 36.75 -29.71
N ILE A 228 -47.07 36.28 -28.49
CA ILE A 228 -48.17 36.79 -27.64
C ILE A 228 -47.95 38.27 -27.27
N ILE A 229 -46.70 38.69 -27.06
CA ILE A 229 -46.33 40.08 -26.83
C ILE A 229 -46.56 40.92 -28.10
N GLU A 230 -46.16 40.44 -29.27
CA GLU A 230 -46.33 41.16 -30.55
C GLU A 230 -47.80 41.29 -30.96
N GLU A 231 -48.59 40.23 -30.77
CA GLU A 231 -50.05 40.25 -30.97
C GLU A 231 -50.72 41.27 -30.02
N LYS A 232 -50.25 41.37 -28.77
CA LYS A 232 -50.73 42.40 -27.84
C LYS A 232 -50.29 43.81 -28.23
N LYS A 233 -49.03 44.02 -28.62
CA LYS A 233 -48.57 45.33 -29.14
C LYS A 233 -49.41 45.76 -30.33
N SER A 234 -49.64 44.88 -31.30
CA SER A 234 -50.44 45.16 -32.47
C SER A 234 -51.87 45.56 -32.09
N LEU A 235 -52.51 44.87 -31.14
CA LEU A 235 -53.83 45.24 -30.62
C LEU A 235 -53.83 46.59 -29.86
N GLU A 236 -52.81 46.85 -29.05
CA GLU A 236 -52.65 48.13 -28.34
C GLU A 236 -52.35 49.30 -29.28
N GLU A 237 -51.57 49.08 -30.34
CA GLU A 237 -51.30 50.05 -31.41
C GLU A 237 -52.56 50.32 -32.25
N ASP A 238 -53.34 49.29 -32.58
CA ASP A 238 -54.64 49.40 -33.26
C ASP A 238 -55.65 50.19 -32.41
N GLU A 239 -55.70 49.92 -31.10
CA GLU A 239 -56.53 50.70 -30.17
C GLU A 239 -56.03 52.14 -30.04
N LEU A 240 -54.72 52.38 -29.98
CA LEU A 240 -54.14 53.72 -29.95
C LEU A 240 -54.37 54.48 -31.25
N ALA A 241 -54.36 53.80 -32.40
CA ALA A 241 -54.70 54.38 -33.70
C ALA A 241 -56.17 54.82 -33.72
N LYS A 242 -57.10 53.94 -33.36
CA LYS A 242 -58.55 54.25 -33.27
C LYS A 242 -58.84 55.37 -32.25
N LYS A 243 -58.14 55.40 -31.11
CA LYS A 243 -58.25 56.48 -30.12
C LYS A 243 -57.69 57.81 -30.64
N LYS A 244 -56.57 57.81 -31.39
CA LYS A 244 -56.03 59.01 -32.07
C LYS A 244 -56.98 59.51 -33.15
N GLU A 245 -57.49 58.63 -34.00
CA GLU A 245 -58.45 58.96 -35.07
C GLU A 245 -59.71 59.63 -34.49
N ASN A 246 -60.33 59.01 -33.47
CA ASN A 246 -61.46 59.60 -32.75
C ASN A 246 -61.11 60.99 -32.16
N LEU A 247 -59.95 61.15 -31.52
CA LEU A 247 -59.52 62.44 -30.97
C LEU A 247 -59.22 63.49 -32.05
N GLU A 248 -58.71 63.08 -33.21
CA GLU A 248 -58.49 63.98 -34.35
C GLU A 248 -59.83 64.41 -34.97
N GLU A 249 -60.82 63.51 -35.06
CA GLU A 249 -62.20 63.85 -35.43
C GLU A 249 -62.84 64.80 -34.41
N GLU A 250 -62.67 64.58 -33.11
CA GLU A 250 -63.18 65.47 -32.06
C GLU A 250 -62.55 66.85 -32.12
N LEU A 251 -61.22 66.93 -32.26
CA LEU A 251 -60.52 68.20 -32.45
C LEU A 251 -60.92 68.88 -33.77
N LYS A 252 -61.22 68.13 -34.83
CA LYS A 252 -61.72 68.66 -36.12
C LYS A 252 -63.16 69.15 -36.01
N ARG A 253 -64.01 68.47 -35.23
CA ARG A 253 -65.38 68.88 -34.88
C ARG A 253 -65.35 70.19 -34.08
N HIS A 254 -64.60 70.24 -32.98
CA HIS A 254 -64.45 71.43 -32.16
C HIS A 254 -63.79 72.60 -32.89
N ARG A 255 -62.80 72.38 -33.77
CA ARG A 255 -62.28 73.45 -34.64
C ARG A 255 -63.38 74.03 -35.54
N LYS A 256 -64.17 73.17 -36.19
CA LYS A 256 -65.28 73.60 -37.06
C LYS A 256 -66.42 74.29 -36.30
N GLU A 257 -66.68 73.87 -35.07
CA GLU A 257 -67.63 74.54 -34.16
C GLU A 257 -67.11 75.93 -33.78
N MET A 258 -65.85 76.05 -33.35
CA MET A 258 -65.23 77.34 -33.01
C MET A 258 -65.10 78.29 -34.21
N GLU A 259 -64.79 77.78 -35.41
CA GLU A 259 -64.86 78.52 -36.67
C GLU A 259 -66.29 79.01 -36.96
N GLY A 260 -67.29 78.16 -36.69
CA GLY A 260 -68.71 78.49 -36.84
C GLY A 260 -69.19 79.57 -35.89
N GLU A 261 -68.83 79.50 -34.61
CA GLU A 261 -69.13 80.55 -33.62
C GLU A 261 -68.35 81.84 -33.89
N PHE A 262 -67.08 81.75 -34.32
CA PHE A 262 -66.30 82.93 -34.71
C PHE A 262 -66.93 83.65 -35.91
N GLU A 263 -67.37 82.92 -36.94
CA GLU A 263 -68.07 83.52 -38.08
C GLU A 263 -69.49 84.00 -37.74
N ARG A 264 -70.15 83.48 -36.70
CA ARG A 264 -71.39 84.09 -36.15
C ARG A 264 -71.09 85.41 -35.46
N TYR A 265 -70.17 85.40 -34.50
CA TYR A 265 -69.75 86.59 -33.75
C TYR A 265 -69.26 87.71 -34.69
N LYS A 266 -68.49 87.35 -35.72
CA LYS A 266 -68.06 88.29 -36.78
C LYS A 266 -69.25 88.90 -37.53
N ARG A 267 -70.24 88.11 -37.94
CA ARG A 267 -71.45 88.62 -38.61
C ARG A 267 -72.34 89.46 -37.69
N GLU A 268 -72.41 89.11 -36.40
CA GLU A 268 -73.13 89.89 -35.38
C GLU A 268 -72.45 91.24 -35.14
N PHE A 269 -71.11 91.25 -34.97
CA PHE A 269 -70.31 92.47 -34.86
C PHE A 269 -70.41 93.34 -36.13
N GLU A 270 -70.31 92.77 -37.33
CA GLU A 270 -70.51 93.48 -38.60
C GLU A 270 -71.91 94.10 -38.69
N ALA A 271 -72.94 93.41 -38.19
CA ALA A 271 -74.31 93.93 -38.13
C ALA A 271 -74.47 95.07 -37.11
N GLU A 272 -73.87 94.95 -35.91
CA GLU A 272 -73.83 96.04 -34.92
C GLU A 272 -73.12 97.28 -35.49
N GLN A 273 -71.96 97.11 -36.12
CA GLN A 273 -71.24 98.22 -36.76
C GLN A 273 -72.07 98.87 -37.87
N GLN A 274 -72.82 98.09 -38.67
CA GLN A 274 -73.78 98.65 -39.64
C GLN A 274 -74.92 99.44 -38.97
N VAL A 275 -75.44 98.99 -37.83
CA VAL A 275 -76.49 99.71 -37.08
C VAL A 275 -75.94 101.01 -36.50
N ILE A 276 -74.72 100.99 -35.94
CA ILE A 276 -74.02 102.18 -35.43
C ILE A 276 -73.74 103.17 -36.56
N LEU A 277 -73.24 102.70 -37.72
CA LEU A 277 -73.03 103.52 -38.91
C LEU A 277 -74.32 104.15 -39.43
N LYS A 278 -75.41 103.38 -39.58
CA LYS A 278 -76.72 103.89 -39.99
C LYS A 278 -77.23 104.97 -39.02
N ARG A 279 -77.09 104.74 -37.70
CA ARG A 279 -77.45 105.72 -36.66
C ARG A 279 -76.64 107.01 -36.77
N LYS A 280 -75.32 106.92 -36.98
CA LYS A 280 -74.45 108.08 -37.18
C LYS A 280 -74.75 108.85 -38.48
N VAL A 281 -75.07 108.16 -39.57
CA VAL A 281 -75.52 108.80 -40.82
C VAL A 281 -76.84 109.56 -40.62
N THR A 282 -77.81 108.99 -39.90
CA THR A 282 -79.05 109.72 -39.58
C THR A 282 -78.83 110.92 -38.66
N GLU A 283 -77.90 110.81 -37.70
CA GLU A 283 -77.54 111.88 -36.76
C GLU A 283 -76.89 113.07 -37.49
N ILE A 284 -75.91 112.82 -38.38
CA ILE A 284 -75.26 113.84 -39.21
C ILE A 284 -76.27 114.47 -40.19
N SER A 285 -77.15 113.66 -40.80
CA SER A 285 -78.18 114.17 -41.71
C SER A 285 -79.21 115.07 -41.01
N MET A 286 -79.49 114.80 -39.73
CA MET A 286 -80.33 115.65 -38.87
C MET A 286 -79.60 116.93 -38.43
N GLN A 287 -78.30 116.87 -38.13
CA GLN A 287 -77.46 118.05 -37.87
C GLN A 287 -77.42 118.99 -39.08
N HIS A 288 -77.14 118.48 -40.28
CA HIS A 288 -77.17 119.25 -41.53
C HIS A 288 -78.58 119.71 -41.99
N LYS A 289 -79.65 119.32 -41.28
CA LYS A 289 -80.95 120.01 -41.36
C LYS A 289 -80.99 121.18 -40.38
N LEU A 290 -80.80 120.89 -39.09
CA LEU A 290 -80.86 121.88 -38.01
C LEU A 290 -79.93 123.08 -38.24
N GLU A 291 -78.73 122.88 -38.78
CA GLU A 291 -77.81 123.98 -39.10
C GLU A 291 -78.34 124.87 -40.23
N ARG A 292 -78.97 124.28 -41.24
CA ARG A 292 -79.58 124.98 -42.37
C ARG A 292 -80.82 125.75 -41.94
N ASP A 293 -81.69 125.11 -41.15
CA ASP A 293 -82.90 125.71 -40.61
C ASP A 293 -82.54 126.87 -39.66
N ARG A 294 -81.42 126.77 -38.93
CA ARG A 294 -80.87 127.82 -38.05
C ARG A 294 -80.15 128.96 -38.78
N GLU A 295 -79.62 128.74 -39.98
CA GLU A 295 -79.17 129.83 -40.86
C GLU A 295 -80.36 130.55 -41.52
N ILE A 296 -81.42 129.81 -41.87
CA ILE A 296 -82.69 130.38 -42.34
C ILE A 296 -83.34 131.23 -41.25
N GLU A 297 -83.44 130.75 -40.01
CA GLU A 297 -83.97 131.55 -38.89
C GLU A 297 -83.15 132.81 -38.63
N LYS A 298 -81.81 132.76 -38.68
CA LYS A 298 -80.97 133.98 -38.56
C LYS A 298 -81.22 135.00 -39.68
N ALA A 299 -81.45 134.53 -40.91
CA ALA A 299 -81.79 135.42 -42.02
C ALA A 299 -83.17 136.05 -41.82
N ILE A 300 -84.13 135.30 -41.27
CA ILE A 300 -85.46 135.81 -40.89
C ILE A 300 -85.34 136.82 -39.75
N GLU A 301 -84.63 136.50 -38.65
CA GLU A 301 -84.39 137.44 -37.54
C GLU A 301 -83.75 138.74 -38.00
N SER A 302 -82.81 138.69 -38.95
CA SER A 302 -82.17 139.90 -39.51
C SER A 302 -83.16 140.75 -40.32
N MET A 303 -83.94 140.13 -41.21
CA MET A 303 -84.96 140.85 -41.99
C MET A 303 -86.11 141.38 -41.11
N GLU A 304 -86.51 140.63 -40.08
CA GLU A 304 -87.52 141.07 -39.12
C GLU A 304 -87.00 142.19 -38.22
N ALA A 305 -85.72 142.16 -37.81
CA ALA A 305 -85.09 143.25 -37.07
C ALA A 305 -85.02 144.54 -37.89
N GLU A 306 -84.64 144.48 -39.17
CA GLU A 306 -84.67 145.62 -40.09
C GLU A 306 -86.11 146.14 -40.30
N ALA A 307 -87.08 145.24 -40.47
CA ALA A 307 -88.51 145.60 -40.59
C ALA A 307 -89.12 146.14 -39.27
N GLN A 308 -88.58 145.78 -38.11
CA GLN A 308 -88.94 146.37 -36.82
C GLN A 308 -88.29 147.74 -36.62
N GLN A 309 -87.04 147.91 -37.05
CA GLN A 309 -86.31 149.17 -36.96
C GLN A 309 -86.93 150.24 -37.85
N GLY A 310 -87.23 149.92 -39.12
CA GLY A 310 -87.94 150.83 -40.03
C GLY A 310 -89.35 151.21 -39.51
N ARG A 311 -90.05 150.28 -38.83
CA ARG A 311 -91.32 150.59 -38.16
C ARG A 311 -91.14 151.50 -36.94
N LYS A 312 -90.09 151.31 -36.12
CA LYS A 312 -89.75 152.21 -35.02
C LYS A 312 -89.41 153.62 -35.50
N GLU A 313 -88.59 153.74 -36.54
CA GLU A 313 -88.18 155.05 -37.08
C GLU A 313 -89.38 155.83 -37.66
N LEU A 314 -90.27 155.15 -38.37
CA LEU A 314 -91.54 155.73 -38.83
C LEU A 314 -92.45 156.12 -37.65
N GLN A 315 -92.53 155.28 -36.60
CA GLN A 315 -93.35 155.53 -35.42
C GLN A 315 -92.83 156.71 -34.58
N ASP A 316 -91.51 156.82 -34.38
CA ASP A 316 -90.87 157.94 -33.67
C ASP A 316 -90.91 159.24 -34.48
N ALA A 317 -90.83 159.18 -35.82
CA ALA A 317 -91.06 160.35 -36.67
C ALA A 317 -92.50 160.86 -36.53
N LEU A 318 -93.49 159.95 -36.56
CA LEU A 318 -94.90 160.26 -36.25
C LEU A 318 -95.07 160.83 -34.83
N ARG A 319 -94.36 160.25 -33.85
CA ARG A 319 -94.44 160.68 -32.45
C ARG A 319 -93.92 162.10 -32.27
N ARG A 320 -92.73 162.42 -32.79
CA ARG A 320 -92.14 163.77 -32.73
C ARG A 320 -93.00 164.82 -33.43
N ASN A 321 -93.56 164.48 -34.59
CA ASN A 321 -94.43 165.40 -35.33
C ASN A 321 -95.74 165.67 -34.55
N LYS A 322 -96.30 164.63 -33.91
CA LYS A 322 -97.48 164.75 -33.04
C LYS A 322 -97.18 165.50 -31.73
N GLU A 323 -96.04 165.24 -31.09
CA GLU A 323 -95.53 165.97 -29.91
C GLU A 323 -95.33 167.46 -30.25
N GLN A 324 -94.82 167.78 -31.45
CA GLN A 324 -94.63 169.16 -31.89
C GLN A 324 -95.97 169.88 -32.14
N TYR A 325 -96.93 169.26 -32.83
CA TYR A 325 -98.27 169.86 -32.98
C TYR A 325 -99.02 170.00 -31.64
N GLU A 326 -98.80 169.09 -30.67
CA GLU A 326 -99.38 169.20 -29.33
C GLU A 326 -98.71 170.31 -28.48
N ILE A 327 -97.49 170.72 -28.79
CA ILE A 327 -96.83 171.90 -28.21
C ILE A 327 -97.34 173.18 -28.88
N GLU A 328 -97.37 173.24 -30.21
CA GLU A 328 -97.87 174.39 -30.97
C GLU A 328 -99.35 174.70 -30.61
N LEU A 329 -100.19 173.68 -30.42
CA LEU A 329 -101.57 173.83 -29.93
C LEU A 329 -101.65 174.32 -28.47
N LYS A 330 -100.70 173.96 -27.60
CA LYS A 330 -100.65 174.48 -26.23
C LYS A 330 -100.21 175.94 -26.19
N GLU A 331 -99.20 176.32 -26.96
CA GLU A 331 -98.75 177.72 -27.03
C GLU A 331 -99.83 178.63 -27.64
N LEU A 332 -100.60 178.13 -28.62
CA LEU A 332 -101.81 178.80 -29.12
C LEU A 332 -102.91 178.91 -28.03
N ALA A 333 -103.20 177.84 -27.29
CA ALA A 333 -104.20 177.87 -26.22
C ALA A 333 -103.80 178.76 -25.04
N GLU A 334 -102.51 178.79 -24.67
CA GLU A 334 -101.99 179.66 -23.60
C GLU A 334 -101.92 181.13 -24.04
N THR A 335 -101.63 181.43 -25.32
CA THR A 335 -101.70 182.80 -25.84
C THR A 335 -103.14 183.29 -26.03
N GLU A 336 -104.08 182.43 -26.44
CA GLU A 336 -105.52 182.72 -26.39
C GLU A 336 -105.96 182.99 -24.94
N GLN A 337 -105.65 182.10 -23.99
CA GLN A 337 -106.05 182.27 -22.60
C GLN A 337 -105.40 183.51 -21.95
N ALA A 338 -104.15 183.84 -22.29
CA ALA A 338 -103.47 185.05 -21.82
C ALA A 338 -104.06 186.33 -22.43
N THR A 339 -104.47 186.32 -23.70
CA THR A 339 -105.14 187.47 -24.33
C THR A 339 -106.57 187.64 -23.83
N LEU A 340 -107.32 186.54 -23.63
CA LEU A 340 -108.63 186.54 -22.98
C LEU A 340 -108.55 187.07 -21.55
N LYS A 341 -107.55 186.67 -20.77
CA LYS A 341 -107.30 187.18 -19.41
C LYS A 341 -106.90 188.66 -19.41
N ARG A 342 -106.06 189.10 -20.34
CA ARG A 342 -105.74 190.53 -20.54
C ARG A 342 -106.97 191.35 -20.94
N TYR A 343 -107.88 190.79 -21.74
CA TYR A 343 -109.16 191.41 -22.11
C TYR A 343 -110.12 191.47 -20.91
N GLN A 344 -110.22 190.40 -20.11
CA GLN A 344 -111.00 190.39 -18.87
C GLN A 344 -110.45 191.37 -17.84
N ASP A 345 -109.13 191.44 -17.66
CA ASP A 345 -108.47 192.44 -16.81
C ASP A 345 -108.67 193.86 -17.35
N ALA A 346 -108.69 194.05 -18.68
CA ALA A 346 -109.01 195.34 -19.30
C ALA A 346 -110.49 195.71 -19.08
N GLN A 347 -111.41 194.75 -19.21
CA GLN A 347 -112.84 194.95 -18.95
C GLN A 347 -113.13 195.14 -17.45
N ALA A 348 -112.35 194.52 -16.56
CA ALA A 348 -112.42 194.72 -15.11
C ALA A 348 -111.80 196.06 -14.71
N ARG A 349 -110.71 196.50 -15.36
CA ARG A 349 -110.18 197.86 -15.24
C ARG A 349 -111.17 198.90 -15.78
N ILE A 350 -111.80 198.64 -16.92
CA ILE A 350 -112.85 199.50 -17.50
C ILE A 350 -114.03 199.57 -16.53
N ARG A 351 -114.56 198.45 -16.03
CA ARG A 351 -115.59 198.44 -14.98
C ARG A 351 -115.14 199.11 -13.69
N GLN A 352 -113.86 199.03 -13.31
CA GLN A 352 -113.33 199.80 -12.19
C GLN A 352 -113.18 201.28 -12.50
N THR A 353 -112.96 201.70 -13.74
CA THR A 353 -112.95 203.11 -14.15
C THR A 353 -114.35 203.63 -14.47
N GLU A 354 -115.32 202.79 -14.79
CA GLU A 354 -116.75 203.13 -14.88
C GLU A 354 -117.33 203.22 -13.47
N ALA A 355 -117.03 202.26 -12.59
CA ALA A 355 -117.36 202.34 -11.17
C ALA A 355 -116.58 203.46 -10.47
N LYS A 356 -115.33 203.78 -10.85
CA LYS A 356 -114.63 204.98 -10.37
C LYS A 356 -115.02 206.25 -11.09
N CYS A 357 -115.57 206.23 -12.29
CA CYS A 357 -116.19 207.43 -12.88
C CYS A 357 -117.54 207.68 -12.22
N ALA A 358 -118.34 206.67 -11.91
CA ALA A 358 -119.54 206.81 -11.09
C ALA A 358 -119.20 207.15 -9.62
N GLU A 359 -118.17 206.57 -9.02
CA GLU A 359 -117.70 206.89 -7.66
C GLU A 359 -116.98 208.24 -7.61
N LEU A 360 -116.31 208.69 -8.68
CA LEU A 360 -115.71 210.03 -8.78
C LEU A 360 -116.71 211.09 -9.26
N GLU A 361 -117.75 210.75 -10.00
CA GLU A 361 -118.95 211.57 -10.18
C GLU A 361 -119.69 211.66 -8.83
N VAL A 362 -119.70 210.60 -8.03
CA VAL A 362 -120.09 210.59 -6.59
C VAL A 362 -118.94 211.02 -5.67
N THR A 363 -117.81 211.51 -6.19
CA THR A 363 -116.78 212.22 -5.39
C THR A 363 -116.80 213.70 -5.72
N ILE A 364 -117.14 214.08 -6.95
CA ILE A 364 -117.54 215.42 -7.37
C ILE A 364 -118.99 215.71 -6.87
N SER A 365 -119.79 214.68 -6.58
CA SER A 365 -121.16 214.76 -6.03
C SER A 365 -121.29 214.28 -4.56
N GLN A 366 -120.26 213.64 -3.97
CA GLN A 366 -119.98 213.82 -2.52
C GLN A 366 -119.41 215.21 -2.23
N LEU A 367 -118.88 215.84 -3.29
CA LEU A 367 -117.98 216.98 -3.28
C LEU A 367 -116.59 216.60 -2.67
N GLU A 368 -115.53 216.61 -3.50
CA GLU A 368 -114.09 216.83 -3.22
C GLU A 368 -113.18 215.77 -2.29
N THR A 369 -112.45 214.60 -2.75
CA THR A 369 -111.57 213.47 -1.96
C THR A 369 -110.22 212.51 -2.40
N ARG A 370 -110.03 211.06 -2.37
CA ARG A 370 -108.81 210.02 -1.95
C ARG A 370 -108.14 208.63 -2.66
N ASN A 371 -106.90 207.89 -2.34
CA ASN A 371 -106.27 206.43 -2.78
C ASN A 371 -104.68 205.76 -2.54
N ARG A 372 -104.18 204.36 -2.54
CA ARG A 372 -102.72 203.59 -2.79
C ARG A 372 -102.19 202.00 -2.34
N VAL A 373 -101.08 201.16 -2.82
CA VAL A 373 -100.43 199.69 -2.38
C VAL A 373 -99.10 198.80 -3.08
N LEU A 374 -98.31 197.66 -2.58
CA LEU A 374 -97.17 196.62 -3.22
C LEU A 374 -96.33 195.28 -2.49
N VAL A 375 -95.45 194.23 -3.06
CA VAL A 375 -94.51 192.97 -2.45
C VAL A 375 -93.53 191.77 -3.25
N GLU A 376 -92.57 190.79 -2.71
CA GLU A 376 -91.37 189.75 -3.26
C GLU A 376 -90.86 188.23 -2.58
N VAL A 377 -89.83 187.16 -2.67
CA VAL A 377 -88.66 186.23 -3.42
C VAL A 377 -87.81 184.92 -2.62
N CYS A 378 -86.84 183.79 -2.77
CA CYS A 378 -85.82 182.71 -3.55
C CYS A 378 -85.01 181.35 -2.74
N ILE A 379 -84.04 180.22 -2.89
CA ILE A 379 -82.99 179.15 -3.66
C ILE A 379 -82.35 177.71 -2.89
N ILE A 380 -81.37 176.59 -3.01
CA ILE A 380 -80.21 175.61 -3.73
C ILE A 380 -79.64 174.10 -3.03
N GLU A 381 -78.68 172.96 -3.13
CA GLU A 381 -77.46 172.01 -3.80
C GLU A 381 -77.04 170.40 -3.22
N CYS A 382 -76.07 169.28 -3.29
CA CYS A 382 -74.72 168.42 -3.85
C CYS A 382 -74.31 166.79 -3.32
N SER A 383 -73.31 165.67 -3.41
CA SER A 383 -72.01 164.79 -4.01
C SER A 383 -71.40 163.29 -3.31
N ILE A 384 -70.41 162.16 -3.45
CA ILE A 384 -69.39 161.09 -4.28
C ILE A 384 -68.52 159.68 -3.63
N GLY A 385 -67.76 158.56 -4.24
CA GLY A 385 -66.73 157.34 -3.69
C GLY A 385 -66.07 155.85 -4.39
N LEU A 386 -64.97 154.91 -3.97
CA LEU A 386 -64.34 153.44 -4.53
C LEU A 386 -63.01 152.39 -4.03
N HIS A 387 -62.68 150.97 -4.35
CA HIS A 387 -61.33 149.96 -4.60
C HIS A 387 -60.58 148.51 -3.89
N ARG A 388 -59.88 147.35 -4.52
CA ARG A 388 -58.66 146.19 -4.20
C ARG A 388 -58.59 144.45 -4.47
N ILE A 389 -57.71 143.24 -4.38
CA ILE A 389 -56.31 142.38 -4.04
C ILE A 389 -55.87 140.73 -4.52
N PHE A 390 -54.74 139.82 -4.18
CA PHE A 390 -54.14 138.32 -4.70
C PHE A 390 -52.92 137.31 -3.95
N PHE A 391 -52.16 136.02 -4.05
CA PHE A 391 -51.87 134.45 -4.57
C PHE A 391 -50.53 133.37 -4.16
N GLN A 392 -50.30 131.91 -4.36
CA GLN A 392 -49.02 130.80 -4.30
C GLN A 392 -49.08 129.06 -4.31
N LYS A 393 -48.23 127.84 -4.24
CA LYS A 393 -46.79 126.99 -4.25
C LYS A 393 -46.56 125.24 -4.27
N PRO A 394 -45.36 124.38 -4.31
CA PRO A 394 -45.02 122.77 -4.60
C PRO A 394 -43.84 121.65 -3.95
N GLY A 395 -43.47 120.28 -4.35
CA GLY A 395 -42.41 119.11 -3.81
C GLY A 395 -41.89 117.58 -4.45
N ASN A 396 -41.00 116.52 -3.90
CA ASN A 396 -40.36 115.08 -4.42
C ASN A 396 -39.70 113.81 -3.45
N THR A 397 -38.97 112.52 -3.47
CA THR A 397 -38.05 111.31 -4.16
C THR A 397 -37.86 109.76 -3.43
N LEU A 398 -37.08 108.50 -3.46
CA LEU A 398 -35.92 107.48 -4.04
C LEU A 398 -35.73 105.82 -3.56
N VAL A 399 -34.75 104.77 -3.91
CA VAL A 399 -34.58 103.15 -3.58
C VAL A 399 -33.27 102.07 -3.86
N THR A 400 -33.02 100.71 -3.38
CA THR A 400 -31.85 99.55 -3.62
C THR A 400 -31.83 97.87 -3.18
N PRO A 401 -30.85 96.82 -3.51
CA PRO A 401 -30.79 95.18 -3.33
C PRO A 401 -29.48 94.05 -3.23
N LEU A 402 -29.54 92.61 -2.97
CA LEU A 402 -28.65 91.25 -3.26
C LEU A 402 -28.04 90.10 -2.18
N VAL A 403 -27.84 88.71 -2.46
CA VAL A 403 -26.80 87.58 -1.98
C VAL A 403 -27.18 86.08 -1.38
N LEU A 404 -26.21 85.08 -1.20
CA LEU A 404 -26.11 83.54 -1.11
C LEU A 404 -26.04 82.68 0.27
N LEU A 405 -26.02 81.30 0.21
CA LEU A 405 -25.16 80.21 0.92
C LEU A 405 -25.68 79.03 1.88
N VAL A 406 -25.64 77.76 1.41
CA VAL A 406 -24.94 76.47 1.86
C VAL A 406 -24.96 75.80 3.31
N CYS A 407 -25.10 74.43 3.34
CA CYS A 407 -24.58 73.33 4.27
C CYS A 407 -25.30 72.68 5.50
N THR A 408 -25.38 71.32 5.45
CA THR A 408 -25.26 70.18 6.43
C THR A 408 -25.44 70.27 7.97
N GLY A 409 -26.17 69.28 8.57
CA GLY A 409 -25.62 68.39 9.64
C GLY A 409 -26.40 68.08 10.96
N GLY A 410 -26.94 66.85 11.11
CA GLY A 410 -26.98 65.98 12.33
C GLY A 410 -27.67 66.34 13.67
N GLY A 411 -28.29 65.35 14.37
CA GLY A 411 -28.72 65.44 15.79
C GLY A 411 -29.65 64.30 16.29
N TYR A 412 -29.44 63.80 17.53
CA TYR A 412 -30.11 62.61 18.13
C TYR A 412 -31.16 62.96 19.22
N HIS A 413 -32.05 62.02 19.60
CA HIS A 413 -32.48 61.79 21.01
C HIS A 413 -33.11 60.38 21.25
N LEU A 414 -33.33 60.01 22.52
CA LEU A 414 -33.66 58.65 23.02
C LEU A 414 -35.17 58.34 23.20
N VAL A 415 -35.52 57.06 23.36
CA VAL A 415 -36.44 56.51 24.39
C VAL A 415 -36.19 54.99 24.61
N SER A 416 -36.66 54.41 25.73
CA SER A 416 -36.36 53.06 26.27
C SER A 416 -37.40 51.96 25.98
N GLY A 417 -37.04 50.67 26.13
CA GLY A 417 -38.02 49.56 26.23
C GLY A 417 -37.49 48.10 26.24
N ASP A 418 -37.34 47.53 27.44
CA ASP A 418 -37.55 46.13 27.91
C ASP A 418 -37.17 44.82 27.16
N SER A 419 -37.10 43.76 27.98
CA SER A 419 -36.93 42.30 27.70
C SER A 419 -38.29 41.62 27.32
N PRO A 420 -38.44 40.29 27.08
CA PRO A 420 -37.54 39.15 27.38
C PRO A 420 -37.41 38.05 26.27
N ALA A 421 -36.69 36.97 26.61
CA ALA A 421 -36.53 35.76 25.80
C ALA A 421 -37.71 34.75 25.93
N PRO A 422 -37.73 33.70 25.08
CA PRO A 422 -38.10 32.38 25.60
C PRO A 422 -37.22 31.21 25.10
N LEU A 423 -36.26 30.75 25.92
CA LEU A 423 -35.68 29.42 25.75
C LEU A 423 -36.68 28.34 26.18
N LYS A 424 -37.37 27.70 25.22
CA LYS A 424 -38.08 26.43 25.45
C LYS A 424 -38.17 25.49 24.24
N CYS A 425 -38.19 26.02 23.01
CA CYS A 425 -38.29 25.20 21.80
C CYS A 425 -37.05 24.31 21.56
N TYR A 426 -35.84 24.88 21.68
CA TYR A 426 -34.59 24.17 21.37
C TYR A 426 -34.31 22.95 22.25
N LYS A 427 -34.63 22.96 23.55
CA LYS A 427 -34.37 21.81 24.43
C LYS A 427 -35.13 20.55 24.02
N LYS A 428 -36.39 20.67 23.59
CA LYS A 428 -37.17 19.50 23.16
C LYS A 428 -36.64 18.93 21.84
N LYS A 429 -36.17 19.79 20.93
CA LYS A 429 -35.62 19.35 19.64
C LYS A 429 -34.20 18.77 19.77
N ASN A 430 -33.38 19.29 20.69
CA ASN A 430 -32.12 18.63 21.08
C ASN A 430 -32.38 17.24 21.67
N SER A 431 -33.26 17.12 22.67
CA SER A 431 -33.56 15.83 23.32
C SER A 431 -33.99 14.75 22.32
N GLN A 432 -34.78 15.09 21.30
CA GLN A 432 -35.20 14.15 20.27
C GLN A 432 -34.08 13.77 19.29
N LEU A 433 -33.15 14.70 18.99
CA LEU A 433 -31.97 14.42 18.17
C LEU A 433 -30.91 13.62 18.94
N GLU A 434 -30.77 13.85 20.23
CA GLU A 434 -29.93 13.08 21.15
C GLU A 434 -30.45 11.64 21.27
N GLU A 435 -31.76 11.46 21.51
CA GLU A 435 -32.45 10.16 21.57
C GLU A 435 -32.33 9.37 20.26
N GLN A 436 -32.57 10.01 19.10
CA GLN A 436 -32.36 9.38 17.78
C GLN A 436 -30.89 9.04 17.50
N ALA A 437 -29.94 9.88 17.93
CA ALA A 437 -28.52 9.60 17.81
C ALA A 437 -28.07 8.48 18.76
N GLU A 438 -28.75 8.29 19.89
CA GLU A 438 -28.51 7.21 20.87
C GLU A 438 -29.08 5.88 20.37
N GLU A 439 -30.31 5.87 19.84
CA GLU A 439 -30.93 4.71 19.19
C GLU A 439 -30.11 4.24 17.96
N THR A 440 -29.65 5.19 17.13
CA THR A 440 -28.77 4.87 15.99
C THR A 440 -27.42 4.32 16.46
N ARG A 441 -26.84 4.85 17.54
CA ARG A 441 -25.61 4.30 18.16
C ARG A 441 -25.84 2.90 18.69
N ALA A 442 -26.92 2.66 19.44
CA ALA A 442 -27.26 1.34 19.99
C ALA A 442 -27.53 0.30 18.89
N SER A 443 -28.21 0.68 17.81
CA SER A 443 -28.43 -0.18 16.64
C SER A 443 -27.11 -0.55 15.95
N CYS A 444 -26.22 0.42 15.73
CA CYS A 444 -24.87 0.17 15.22
C CYS A 444 -24.05 -0.71 16.17
N GLU A 445 -24.06 -0.45 17.48
CA GLU A 445 -23.32 -1.21 18.48
C GLU A 445 -23.81 -2.66 18.57
N ASN A 446 -25.12 -2.89 18.49
CA ASN A 446 -25.72 -4.23 18.44
C ASN A 446 -25.39 -4.95 17.12
N SER A 447 -25.37 -4.25 15.99
CA SER A 447 -24.90 -4.79 14.70
C SER A 447 -23.43 -5.21 14.75
N TRP A 448 -22.57 -4.38 15.37
CA TRP A 448 -21.16 -4.69 15.59
C TRP A 448 -20.96 -5.86 16.56
N LYS A 449 -21.68 -5.91 17.70
CA LYS A 449 -21.65 -7.04 18.64
C LYS A 449 -22.10 -8.34 17.98
N SER A 450 -23.16 -8.30 17.18
CA SER A 450 -23.66 -9.47 16.43
C SER A 450 -22.62 -9.99 15.44
N LYS A 451 -21.99 -9.11 14.65
CA LYS A 451 -20.88 -9.48 13.75
C LYS A 451 -19.66 -10.02 14.50
N LEU A 452 -19.32 -9.43 15.65
CA LEU A 452 -18.16 -9.84 16.45
C LEU A 452 -18.38 -11.21 17.08
N GLU A 453 -19.60 -11.50 17.55
CA GLU A 453 -19.99 -12.83 18.04
C GLU A 453 -20.07 -13.85 16.89
N GLN A 454 -20.58 -13.47 15.71
CA GLN A 454 -20.56 -14.32 14.52
C GLN A 454 -19.12 -14.70 14.14
N CYS A 455 -18.21 -13.73 14.03
CA CYS A 455 -16.78 -14.00 13.82
C CYS A 455 -16.17 -14.87 14.93
N ARG A 456 -16.67 -14.80 16.18
CA ARG A 456 -16.24 -15.64 17.30
C ARG A 456 -16.72 -17.09 17.15
N VAL A 457 -17.95 -17.29 16.66
CA VAL A 457 -18.49 -18.62 16.33
C VAL A 457 -17.71 -19.23 15.16
N GLU A 458 -17.56 -18.50 14.05
CA GLU A 458 -16.78 -18.93 12.88
C GLU A 458 -15.33 -19.28 13.24
N MET A 459 -14.67 -18.46 14.09
CA MET A 459 -13.34 -18.77 14.65
C MET A 459 -13.29 -20.06 15.46
N ASN A 460 -14.37 -20.43 16.15
CA ASN A 460 -14.42 -21.64 16.97
C ASN A 460 -14.78 -22.88 16.14
N GLU A 461 -15.61 -22.74 15.10
CA GLU A 461 -15.84 -23.81 14.11
C GLU A 461 -14.59 -24.09 13.27
N LEU A 462 -13.82 -23.07 12.91
CA LEU A 462 -12.49 -23.21 12.28
C LEU A 462 -11.49 -23.94 13.18
N LYS A 463 -11.47 -23.66 14.50
CA LYS A 463 -10.66 -24.42 15.46
C LYS A 463 -11.10 -25.87 15.55
N LYS A 464 -12.41 -26.13 15.73
CA LYS A 464 -12.98 -27.47 15.86
C LYS A 464 -12.71 -28.33 14.61
N THR A 465 -12.91 -27.76 13.42
CA THR A 465 -12.61 -28.46 12.16
C THR A 465 -11.11 -28.68 11.95
N HIS A 466 -10.24 -27.75 12.38
CA HIS A 466 -8.80 -27.96 12.39
C HIS A 466 -8.38 -29.07 13.38
N GLU A 467 -8.95 -29.09 14.58
CA GLU A 467 -8.73 -30.15 15.57
C GLU A 467 -9.17 -31.52 15.04
N GLU A 468 -10.35 -31.61 14.42
CA GLU A 468 -10.85 -32.83 13.77
C GLU A 468 -9.93 -33.29 12.63
N GLN A 469 -9.44 -32.37 11.78
CA GLN A 469 -8.47 -32.68 10.73
C GLN A 469 -7.14 -33.17 11.30
N MET A 470 -6.65 -32.56 12.39
CA MET A 470 -5.44 -32.99 13.09
C MET A 470 -5.61 -34.38 13.71
N HIS A 471 -6.76 -34.68 14.34
CA HIS A 471 -7.06 -36.03 14.84
C HIS A 471 -7.12 -37.07 13.71
N GLN A 472 -7.72 -36.73 12.56
CA GLN A 472 -7.70 -37.60 11.37
C GLN A 472 -6.28 -37.80 10.81
N LEU A 473 -5.43 -36.77 10.82
CA LEU A 473 -4.02 -36.88 10.46
C LEU A 473 -3.26 -37.80 11.42
N TYR A 474 -3.38 -37.61 12.73
CA TYR A 474 -2.76 -38.49 13.73
C TYR A 474 -3.24 -39.94 13.58
N ALA A 475 -4.52 -40.18 13.31
CA ALA A 475 -5.03 -41.52 13.05
C ALA A 475 -4.43 -42.15 11.78
N LYS A 476 -4.37 -41.40 10.67
CA LYS A 476 -3.73 -41.84 9.40
C LYS A 476 -2.23 -42.14 9.60
N VAL A 477 -1.52 -41.26 10.30
CA VAL A 477 -0.09 -41.44 10.63
C VAL A 477 0.12 -42.67 11.52
N LYS A 478 -0.69 -42.86 12.57
CA LYS A 478 -0.60 -44.03 13.46
C LYS A 478 -0.80 -45.35 12.72
N VAL A 479 -1.75 -45.41 11.78
CA VAL A 479 -1.95 -46.59 10.91
C VAL A 479 -0.79 -46.78 9.93
N ALA A 480 -0.25 -45.70 9.36
CA ALA A 480 0.89 -45.77 8.45
C ALA A 480 2.19 -46.22 9.16
N VAL A 481 2.41 -45.77 10.39
CA VAL A 481 3.53 -46.21 11.26
C VAL A 481 3.38 -47.69 11.58
N ALA A 482 2.22 -48.15 12.10
CA ALA A 482 2.01 -49.57 12.42
C ALA A 482 2.18 -50.51 11.20
N ARG A 483 1.79 -50.06 10.00
CA ARG A 483 2.06 -50.76 8.73
C ARG A 483 3.56 -50.83 8.41
N LYS A 484 4.29 -49.72 8.58
CA LYS A 484 5.76 -49.69 8.41
C LYS A 484 6.46 -50.59 9.42
N ASP A 485 6.06 -50.56 10.69
CA ASP A 485 6.63 -51.41 11.74
C ASP A 485 6.42 -52.90 11.44
N THR A 486 5.24 -53.25 10.93
CA THR A 486 4.92 -54.63 10.50
C THR A 486 5.81 -55.07 9.33
N ALA A 487 6.05 -54.18 8.34
CA ALA A 487 6.94 -54.45 7.22
C ALA A 487 8.42 -54.54 7.66
N ILE A 488 8.87 -53.67 8.58
CA ILE A 488 10.20 -53.74 9.18
C ILE A 488 10.39 -55.08 9.89
N GLN A 489 9.44 -55.51 10.72
CA GLN A 489 9.50 -56.82 11.37
C GLN A 489 9.54 -58.00 10.37
N ALA A 490 8.86 -57.91 9.23
CA ALA A 490 8.95 -58.92 8.18
C ALA A 490 10.37 -58.98 7.58
N LEU A 491 10.91 -57.83 7.16
CA LEU A 491 12.25 -57.71 6.60
C LEU A 491 13.35 -58.13 7.61
N THR A 492 13.19 -57.82 8.90
CA THR A 492 14.11 -58.31 9.96
C THR A 492 14.09 -59.84 10.07
N ARG A 493 12.91 -60.48 9.98
CA ARG A 493 12.79 -61.95 10.00
C ARG A 493 13.39 -62.60 8.75
N GLU A 494 13.29 -61.95 7.59
CA GLU A 494 13.91 -62.41 6.34
C GLU A 494 15.42 -62.25 6.36
N SER A 495 15.93 -61.12 6.88
CA SER A 495 17.36 -60.89 7.11
C SER A 495 17.97 -61.94 8.06
N ALA A 496 17.30 -62.26 9.17
CA ALA A 496 17.74 -63.31 10.09
C ALA A 496 17.84 -64.69 9.41
N LYS A 497 16.82 -65.09 8.63
CA LYS A 497 16.85 -66.34 7.84
C LYS A 497 17.97 -66.35 6.79
N ALA A 498 18.28 -65.20 6.19
CA ALA A 498 19.41 -65.07 5.26
C ALA A 498 20.75 -65.24 5.99
N GLN A 499 20.91 -64.67 7.19
CA GLN A 499 22.09 -64.84 8.04
C GLN A 499 22.28 -66.29 8.49
N GLU A 500 21.23 -66.98 8.94
CA GLU A 500 21.26 -68.43 9.25
C GLU A 500 21.72 -69.26 8.04
N LYS A 501 21.20 -68.94 6.83
CA LYS A 501 21.57 -69.60 5.59
C LYS A 501 23.03 -69.35 5.20
N ILE A 502 23.57 -68.15 5.44
CA ILE A 502 24.99 -67.83 5.24
C ILE A 502 25.85 -68.65 6.21
N ALA A 503 25.54 -68.63 7.51
CA ALA A 503 26.29 -69.39 8.51
C ALA A 503 26.31 -70.91 8.22
N LEU A 504 25.20 -71.47 7.76
CA LEU A 504 25.12 -72.89 7.34
C LEU A 504 25.99 -73.19 6.10
N LEU A 505 26.08 -72.25 5.15
CA LEU A 505 26.95 -72.39 3.97
C LEU A 505 28.43 -72.24 4.35
N GLU A 506 28.77 -71.30 5.23
CA GLU A 506 30.12 -71.14 5.77
C GLU A 506 30.57 -72.38 6.54
N GLN A 507 29.71 -72.96 7.38
CA GLN A 507 30.00 -74.22 8.09
C GLN A 507 30.28 -75.37 7.11
N LYS A 508 29.47 -75.51 6.05
CA LYS A 508 29.71 -76.50 4.98
C LYS A 508 31.03 -76.26 4.25
N LEU A 509 31.38 -75.01 3.98
CA LEU A 509 32.61 -74.64 3.28
C LEU A 509 33.86 -74.83 4.16
N GLN A 510 33.76 -74.58 5.47
CA GLN A 510 34.78 -74.95 6.46
C GLN A 510 34.94 -76.48 6.56
N GLN A 511 33.84 -77.23 6.56
CA GLN A 511 33.89 -78.70 6.57
C GLN A 511 34.56 -79.25 5.29
N GLN A 512 34.21 -78.73 4.11
CA GLN A 512 34.88 -79.06 2.84
C GLN A 512 36.38 -78.78 2.89
N ARG A 513 36.81 -77.62 3.41
CA ARG A 513 38.25 -77.32 3.62
C ARG A 513 38.93 -78.33 4.55
N LYS A 514 38.25 -78.72 5.64
CA LYS A 514 38.75 -79.69 6.63
C LYS A 514 38.89 -81.09 6.03
N ASP A 515 37.94 -81.52 5.20
CA ASP A 515 37.98 -82.84 4.56
C ASP A 515 38.96 -82.88 3.37
N PHE A 516 39.11 -81.79 2.61
CA PHE A 516 40.17 -81.64 1.60
C PHE A 516 41.58 -81.72 2.24
N LEU A 517 41.78 -81.10 3.41
CA LEU A 517 43.03 -81.24 4.17
C LEU A 517 43.27 -82.68 4.64
N LYS A 518 42.24 -83.40 5.13
CA LYS A 518 42.36 -84.82 5.47
C LYS A 518 42.70 -85.68 4.25
N GLN A 519 42.12 -85.38 3.08
CA GLN A 519 42.38 -86.11 1.86
C GLN A 519 43.83 -85.90 1.39
N ASN A 520 44.32 -84.66 1.35
CA ASN A 520 45.73 -84.37 1.05
C ASN A 520 46.71 -85.03 2.03
N VAL A 521 46.34 -85.16 3.33
CA VAL A 521 47.14 -85.91 4.31
C VAL A 521 47.09 -87.41 4.05
N ARG A 522 45.93 -87.97 3.67
CA ARG A 522 45.82 -89.39 3.29
C ARG A 522 46.62 -89.72 2.04
N GLU A 523 46.53 -88.91 1.00
CA GLU A 523 47.28 -89.08 -0.25
C GLU A 523 48.79 -89.00 0.02
N LYS A 524 49.25 -88.09 0.88
CA LYS A 524 50.65 -88.06 1.36
C LYS A 524 51.06 -89.27 2.20
N SER A 525 50.14 -89.90 2.94
CA SER A 525 50.41 -91.12 3.72
C SER A 525 50.32 -92.42 2.91
N VAL A 526 49.93 -92.35 1.63
CA VAL A 526 49.89 -93.49 0.69
C VAL A 526 50.95 -93.34 -0.40
N GLY A 527 51.44 -92.12 -0.64
CA GLY A 527 52.46 -91.79 -1.65
C GLY A 527 53.93 -92.01 -1.24
N GLU A 528 54.25 -93.06 -0.48
CA GLU A 528 55.63 -93.56 -0.32
C GLU A 528 55.82 -94.92 -1.00
N LEU A 529 55.76 -94.94 -2.33
CA LEU A 529 56.45 -95.90 -3.21
C LEU A 529 56.37 -95.46 -4.69
N ASP A 530 57.42 -95.81 -5.45
CA ASP A 530 57.55 -95.87 -6.91
C ASP A 530 57.36 -94.64 -7.83
N THR A 531 58.52 -94.08 -8.18
CA THR A 531 58.95 -93.72 -9.57
C THR A 531 58.48 -92.39 -10.24
N PRO A 532 59.21 -91.88 -11.27
CA PRO A 532 59.30 -90.43 -11.52
C PRO A 532 58.86 -89.94 -12.92
N LEU A 533 58.99 -88.62 -13.12
CA LEU A 533 59.00 -87.86 -14.39
C LEU A 533 57.68 -87.80 -15.19
N GLY A 534 57.18 -86.57 -15.40
CA GLY A 534 55.93 -86.32 -16.14
C GLY A 534 55.83 -84.89 -16.69
N TYR A 535 56.68 -84.53 -17.65
CA TYR A 535 56.65 -83.22 -18.32
C TYR A 535 55.39 -83.09 -19.20
N VAL A 536 54.42 -82.25 -18.84
CA VAL A 536 53.27 -81.92 -19.71
C VAL A 536 52.95 -80.42 -19.66
N LYS A 537 53.46 -79.67 -20.64
CA LYS A 537 52.81 -78.43 -21.09
C LYS A 537 51.40 -78.75 -21.59
N ARG A 538 50.43 -77.89 -21.35
CA ARG A 538 49.15 -77.94 -22.07
C ARG A 538 48.56 -76.53 -22.26
N ASP A 539 48.66 -76.03 -23.48
CA ASP A 539 48.07 -74.76 -23.89
C ASP A 539 46.55 -74.86 -23.99
N LEU A 540 45.86 -73.99 -23.27
CA LEU A 540 44.46 -73.57 -23.49
C LEU A 540 44.35 -72.11 -23.03
N GLY A 541 43.65 -71.20 -23.70
CA GLY A 541 42.90 -71.35 -24.95
C GLY A 541 41.92 -70.19 -25.07
N SER A 542 42.29 -69.13 -25.80
CA SER A 542 41.54 -67.85 -25.80
C SER A 542 40.10 -67.99 -26.34
N LYS A 543 39.10 -67.65 -25.52
CA LYS A 543 37.71 -67.45 -25.94
C LYS A 543 37.07 -66.25 -25.24
N ARG A 544 36.92 -65.14 -25.99
CA ARG A 544 35.96 -64.07 -25.65
C ARG A 544 34.53 -64.62 -25.73
N ARG A 545 33.69 -64.31 -24.74
CA ARG A 545 32.21 -64.22 -24.84
C ARG A 545 31.74 -63.12 -23.88
N THR A 546 31.34 -61.97 -24.43
CA THR A 546 29.96 -61.53 -24.67
C THR A 546 29.18 -61.20 -23.39
N THR A 547 28.75 -59.93 -23.30
CA THR A 547 27.91 -59.37 -22.25
C THR A 547 26.53 -60.03 -22.16
N PRO A 548 25.90 -60.07 -20.97
CA PRO A 548 24.48 -60.37 -20.83
C PRO A 548 23.61 -59.15 -21.25
N PRO A 549 22.39 -59.36 -21.78
CA PRO A 549 21.50 -58.28 -22.18
C PRO A 549 20.67 -57.71 -21.02
N ASN A 550 20.21 -56.46 -21.19
CA ASN A 550 19.32 -55.74 -20.28
C ASN A 550 17.86 -56.24 -20.39
N PRO A 551 17.20 -56.69 -19.29
CA PRO A 551 15.80 -57.09 -19.30
C PRO A 551 14.86 -55.89 -19.09
N ALA A 552 14.64 -55.10 -20.14
CA ALA A 552 13.60 -54.06 -20.14
C ALA A 552 12.20 -54.69 -20.23
N HIS A 553 11.49 -54.81 -19.12
CA HIS A 553 10.10 -55.26 -19.08
C HIS A 553 9.11 -54.11 -18.83
N LEU A 554 8.13 -53.98 -19.73
CA LEU A 554 7.06 -53.00 -19.64
C LEU A 554 6.19 -53.25 -18.42
N ILE A 555 5.86 -52.19 -17.69
CA ILE A 555 4.63 -52.12 -16.89
C ILE A 555 3.73 -51.05 -17.52
N ARG A 556 2.49 -51.44 -17.80
CA ARG A 556 1.51 -50.70 -18.59
C ARG A 556 0.58 -49.95 -17.66
N ALA A 557 0.53 -48.63 -17.74
CA ALA A 557 -0.42 -47.82 -17.01
C ALA A 557 -1.85 -47.97 -17.58
N PRO A 558 -2.89 -48.03 -16.74
CA PRO A 558 -4.27 -47.74 -17.10
C PRO A 558 -4.71 -46.35 -16.60
N HIS A 559 -5.18 -45.53 -17.54
CA HIS A 559 -6.16 -44.46 -17.31
C HIS A 559 -7.52 -44.95 -17.87
N PRO A 560 -8.68 -44.33 -17.57
CA PRO A 560 -8.88 -43.08 -16.83
C PRO A 560 -8.62 -43.18 -15.32
#